data_AF-A0A7C6QSL9-F1
#
_entry.id   AF-A0A7C6QSL9-F1
#
_cell.length_a   1.000
_cell.length_b   1.000
_cell.length_c   1.000
_cell.angle_alpha   90.00
_cell.angle_beta   90.00
_cell.angle_gamma   90.00
#
_symmetry.space_group_name_H-M   'P 1'
#
loop_
_entity.id
_entity.type
_entity.pdbx_description
1 polymer ?
#
loop_
_entity_poly.entity_id
_entity_poly.type
_entity_poly.pdbx_seq_one_letter_code
_entity_poly.pdbx_strand_id
1 'polypeptide(L)'
;MEDLGGQIVDYSKNVTCPRDMAIYMKALLQFNEEHPDEGAILLHYLKNTVFNDRIPPLLPKGTEVAHKIGNWPAEGSYHDVGIVYHPTHPYIISLFSKDTPSSDYAYKVLQQISRLVYDAQSAITEMELVVNGEPLDTEIPP
;
A
#
# COMPACT_ATOMS: atom_id res chain seq x y z
N MET A 1 -2.26 1.16 18.85
CA MET A 1 -1.76 1.73 17.58
C MET A 1 -0.40 2.40 17.75
N GLU A 2 -0.18 3.14 18.85
CA GLU A 2 1.15 3.67 19.22
C GLU A 2 2.19 2.55 19.36
N ASP A 3 1.84 1.43 20.01
CA ASP A 3 2.74 0.27 20.15
C ASP A 3 3.16 -0.36 18.81
N LEU A 4 2.39 -0.14 17.74
CA LEU A 4 2.75 -0.58 16.38
C LEU A 4 3.69 0.42 15.68
N GLY A 5 3.97 1.58 16.28
CA GLY A 5 4.78 2.65 15.72
C GLY A 5 3.99 3.83 15.12
N GLY A 6 2.67 3.89 15.35
CA GLY A 6 1.83 5.00 14.90
C GLY A 6 2.20 6.32 15.59
N GLN A 7 2.34 7.40 14.83
CA GLN A 7 2.77 8.72 15.30
C GLN A 7 1.60 9.69 15.52
N ILE A 8 0.53 9.57 14.72
CA ILE A 8 -0.67 10.39 14.78
C ILE A 8 -1.81 9.52 15.32
N VAL A 9 -1.80 9.30 16.63
CA VAL A 9 -2.82 8.51 17.33
C VAL A 9 -3.51 9.42 18.36
N ASP A 10 -4.71 9.89 18.03
CA ASP A 10 -5.56 10.66 18.95
C ASP A 10 -6.88 9.92 19.11
N TYR A 11 -7.07 9.26 20.25
CA TYR A 11 -8.26 8.45 20.52
C TYR A 11 -9.57 9.25 20.59
N SER A 12 -9.50 10.59 20.60
CA SER A 12 -10.67 11.47 20.57
C SER A 12 -11.06 11.93 19.16
N LYS A 13 -10.27 11.61 18.13
CA LYS A 13 -10.47 12.08 16.76
C LYS A 13 -10.25 10.99 15.72
N ASN A 14 -10.87 11.17 14.55
CA ASN A 14 -10.62 10.32 13.39
C ASN A 14 -9.44 10.88 12.58
N VAL A 15 -8.23 10.80 13.14
CA VAL A 15 -7.00 11.29 12.50
C VAL A 15 -5.98 10.16 12.34
N THR A 16 -5.16 10.27 11.30
CA THR A 16 -4.03 9.38 11.02
C THR A 16 -3.11 10.10 10.03
N CYS A 17 -2.02 9.46 9.61
CA CYS A 17 -1.20 9.93 8.50
C CYS A 17 -0.80 8.78 7.56
N PRO A 18 -0.30 9.07 6.33
CA PRO A 18 0.11 8.03 5.40
C PRO A 18 1.12 7.02 5.97
N ARG A 19 2.06 7.50 6.79
CA ARG A 19 3.09 6.65 7.42
C ARG A 19 2.46 5.64 8.37
N ASP A 20 1.56 6.09 9.23
CA ASP A 20 0.89 5.21 10.20
C ASP A 20 0.05 4.15 9.51
N MET A 21 -0.70 4.54 8.47
CA MET A 21 -1.49 3.57 7.71
C MET A 21 -0.63 2.54 6.98
N ALA A 22 0.54 2.94 6.45
CA ALA A 22 1.49 1.98 5.87
C ALA A 22 2.05 1.01 6.93
N ILE A 23 2.34 1.50 8.14
CA ILE A 23 2.74 0.67 9.28
C ILE A 23 1.64 -0.33 9.64
N TYR A 24 0.38 0.09 9.66
CA TYR A 24 -0.73 -0.82 9.98
C TYR A 24 -0.97 -1.88 8.91
N MET A 25 -0.76 -1.57 7.62
CA MET A 25 -0.79 -2.60 6.58
C MET A 25 0.37 -3.61 6.73
N LYS A 26 1.55 -3.15 7.16
CA LYS A 26 2.66 -4.05 7.48
C LYS A 26 2.33 -4.95 8.66
N ALA A 27 1.74 -4.38 9.72
CA ALA A 27 1.27 -5.14 10.87
C ALA A 27 0.18 -6.16 10.49
N LEU A 28 -0.68 -5.84 9.52
CA LEU A 28 -1.67 -6.78 8.98
C LEU A 28 -1.00 -7.97 8.27
N LEU A 29 0.07 -7.74 7.49
CA LEU A 29 0.81 -8.83 6.86
C LEU A 29 1.43 -9.75 7.92
N GLN A 30 2.06 -9.18 8.94
CA GLN A 30 2.61 -9.96 10.05
C GLN A 30 1.52 -10.71 10.82
N PHE A 31 0.39 -10.06 11.11
CA PHE A 31 -0.75 -10.70 11.75
C PHE A 31 -1.27 -11.88 10.93
N ASN A 32 -1.31 -11.78 9.60
CA ASN A 32 -1.68 -12.89 8.73
C ASN A 32 -0.65 -14.03 8.73
N GLU A 33 0.63 -13.76 8.97
CA GLU A 33 1.63 -14.81 9.15
C GLU A 33 1.46 -15.55 10.50
N GLU A 34 1.15 -14.81 11.56
CA GLU A 34 0.96 -15.35 12.92
C GLU A 34 -0.41 -16.02 13.11
N HIS A 35 -1.44 -15.50 12.43
CA HIS A 35 -2.84 -15.89 12.53
C HIS A 35 -3.47 -16.00 11.12
N PRO A 36 -3.12 -17.05 10.36
CA PRO A 36 -3.47 -17.14 8.94
C PRO A 36 -4.97 -17.24 8.67
N ASP A 37 -5.75 -17.87 9.55
CA ASP A 37 -7.20 -18.00 9.34
C ASP A 37 -7.90 -16.63 9.47
N GLU A 38 -7.55 -15.84 10.48
CA GLU A 38 -8.12 -14.53 10.73
C GLU A 38 -7.57 -13.46 9.77
N GLY A 39 -6.26 -13.44 9.56
CA GLY A 39 -5.60 -12.51 8.66
C GLY A 39 -6.07 -12.66 7.22
N ALA A 40 -6.25 -13.90 6.75
CA ALA A 40 -6.69 -14.16 5.39
C ALA A 40 -8.11 -13.67 5.15
N ILE A 41 -9.00 -13.75 6.15
CA ILE A 41 -10.36 -13.20 6.07
C ILE A 41 -10.30 -11.69 5.87
N LEU A 42 -9.50 -10.98 6.67
CA LEU A 42 -9.38 -9.53 6.55
C LEU A 42 -8.77 -9.12 5.20
N LEU A 43 -7.69 -9.77 4.77
CA LEU A 43 -7.10 -9.54 3.45
C LEU A 43 -8.08 -9.85 2.32
N HIS A 44 -8.88 -10.91 2.44
CA HIS A 44 -9.91 -11.24 1.46
C HIS A 44 -10.91 -10.10 1.28
N TYR A 45 -11.43 -9.53 2.37
CA TYR A 45 -12.36 -8.39 2.27
C TYR A 45 -11.71 -7.15 1.68
N LEU A 46 -10.45 -6.85 2.02
CA LEU A 46 -9.72 -5.73 1.45
C LEU A 46 -9.44 -5.90 -0.05
N LYS A 47 -9.27 -7.14 -0.52
CA LYS A 47 -9.11 -7.46 -1.96
C LYS A 47 -10.42 -7.40 -2.74
N ASN A 48 -11.55 -7.64 -2.07
CA ASN A 48 -12.87 -7.77 -2.69
C ASN A 48 -13.81 -6.59 -2.35
N THR A 49 -13.25 -5.43 -2.03
CA THR A 49 -14.02 -4.20 -1.87
C THR A 49 -14.66 -3.77 -3.19
N VAL A 50 -15.80 -3.08 -3.12
CA VAL A 50 -16.51 -2.55 -4.30
C VAL A 50 -15.93 -1.22 -4.81
N PHE A 51 -15.07 -0.56 -4.01
CA PHE A 51 -14.51 0.75 -4.33
C PHE A 51 -13.07 0.63 -4.85
N ASN A 52 -12.93 0.57 -6.17
CA ASN A 52 -11.65 0.38 -6.86
C ASN A 52 -11.22 1.61 -7.68
N ASP A 53 -11.59 2.81 -7.24
CA ASP A 53 -11.51 4.09 -7.98
C ASP A 53 -10.26 4.93 -7.68
N ARG A 54 -9.29 4.41 -6.91
CA ARG A 54 -8.06 5.14 -6.50
C ARG A 54 -6.77 4.37 -6.83
N ILE A 55 -6.28 3.47 -5.98
CA ILE A 55 -5.03 2.72 -6.26
C ILE A 55 -5.14 1.84 -7.52
N PRO A 56 -6.20 1.02 -7.72
CA PRO A 56 -6.22 0.00 -8.78
C PRO A 56 -6.28 0.44 -10.26
N PRO A 57 -7.04 1.48 -10.69
CA PRO A 57 -7.48 1.65 -12.08
C PRO A 57 -6.40 1.69 -13.17
N LEU A 58 -5.22 2.21 -12.86
CA LEU A 58 -4.14 2.40 -13.86
C LEU A 58 -3.04 1.35 -13.75
N LEU A 59 -3.14 0.42 -12.80
CA LEU A 59 -2.24 -0.71 -12.67
C LEU A 59 -2.47 -1.73 -13.80
N PRO A 60 -1.49 -2.59 -14.12
CA PRO A 60 -1.69 -3.66 -15.09
C PRO A 60 -2.93 -4.51 -14.78
N LYS A 61 -3.58 -4.99 -15.84
CA LYS A 61 -4.79 -5.78 -15.69
C LYS A 61 -4.49 -7.05 -14.88
N GLY A 62 -5.29 -7.29 -13.85
CA GLY A 62 -5.15 -8.46 -12.97
C GLY A 62 -4.20 -8.24 -11.79
N THR A 63 -3.60 -7.06 -11.63
CA THR A 63 -2.88 -6.71 -10.41
C THR A 63 -3.85 -6.75 -9.23
N GLU A 64 -3.61 -7.67 -8.28
CA GLU A 64 -4.39 -7.77 -7.06
C GLU A 64 -3.98 -6.66 -6.09
N VAL A 65 -4.96 -6.05 -5.44
CA VAL A 65 -4.76 -4.99 -4.46
C VAL A 65 -5.65 -5.22 -3.25
N ALA A 66 -5.06 -5.39 -2.07
CA ALA A 66 -5.79 -5.38 -0.80
C ALA A 66 -5.78 -3.95 -0.25
N HIS A 67 -6.90 -3.23 -0.28
CA HIS A 67 -6.91 -1.81 0.09
C HIS A 67 -8.16 -1.32 0.80
N LYS A 68 -8.03 -0.13 1.40
CA LYS A 68 -9.12 0.57 2.07
C LYS A 68 -9.13 2.06 1.73
N ILE A 69 -10.27 2.50 1.21
CA ILE A 69 -10.54 3.90 0.88
C ILE A 69 -11.03 4.68 2.11
N GLY A 70 -10.81 6.00 2.11
CA GLY A 70 -11.36 6.94 3.08
C GLY A 70 -11.76 8.25 2.41
N ASN A 71 -12.97 8.74 2.71
CA ASN A 71 -13.48 10.00 2.15
C ASN A 71 -14.01 10.89 3.27
N TRP A 72 -13.64 12.16 3.22
CA TRP A 72 -14.24 13.21 4.03
C TRP A 72 -14.49 14.44 3.15
N PRO A 73 -15.59 14.45 2.36
CA PRO A 73 -15.83 15.47 1.33
C PRO A 73 -15.92 16.89 1.89
N ALA A 74 -16.36 17.06 3.14
CA ALA A 74 -16.47 18.36 3.80
C ALA A 74 -15.13 19.11 3.91
N GLU A 75 -13.99 18.38 3.91
CA GLU A 75 -12.63 18.95 3.94
C GLU A 75 -11.85 18.67 2.65
N GLY A 76 -12.53 18.16 1.62
CA GLY A 76 -11.87 17.77 0.37
C GLY A 76 -10.82 16.68 0.55
N SER A 77 -11.01 15.76 1.50
CA SER A 77 -10.05 14.69 1.80
C SER A 77 -10.48 13.36 1.17
N TYR A 78 -9.61 12.81 0.33
CA TYR A 78 -9.82 11.51 -0.32
C TYR A 78 -8.54 10.67 -0.22
N HIS A 79 -8.66 9.44 0.27
CA HIS A 79 -7.53 8.61 0.66
C HIS A 79 -7.68 7.19 0.13
N ASP A 80 -6.55 6.52 -0.02
CA ASP A 80 -6.49 5.08 -0.23
C ASP A 80 -5.18 4.53 0.36
N VAL A 81 -5.26 3.37 1.01
CA VAL A 81 -4.08 2.64 1.48
C VAL A 81 -4.23 1.18 1.13
N GLY A 82 -3.17 0.57 0.62
CA GLY A 82 -3.23 -0.81 0.15
C GLY A 82 -1.89 -1.52 0.07
N ILE A 83 -1.98 -2.84 -0.05
CA ILE A 83 -0.91 -3.74 -0.47
C ILE A 83 -1.14 -4.04 -1.95
N VAL A 84 -0.17 -3.70 -2.79
CA VAL A 84 -0.17 -4.03 -4.22
C VAL A 84 0.67 -5.27 -4.43
N TYR A 85 0.04 -6.34 -4.91
CA TYR A 85 0.70 -7.61 -5.18
C TYR A 85 1.36 -7.58 -6.57
N HIS A 86 2.43 -6.78 -6.69
CA HIS A 86 3.29 -6.78 -7.86
C HIS A 86 3.98 -8.16 -8.00
N PRO A 87 4.16 -8.70 -9.22
CA PRO A 87 4.66 -10.06 -9.43
C PRO A 87 6.06 -10.34 -8.85
N THR A 88 6.96 -9.35 -8.88
CA THR A 88 8.33 -9.48 -8.33
C THR A 88 8.54 -8.67 -7.05
N HIS A 89 8.17 -7.37 -7.04
CA HIS A 89 8.41 -6.48 -5.91
C HIS A 89 7.09 -5.95 -5.29
N PRO A 90 6.32 -6.79 -4.57
CA PRO A 90 5.10 -6.35 -3.90
C PRO A 90 5.38 -5.23 -2.89
N TYR A 91 4.42 -4.32 -2.71
CA TYR A 91 4.64 -3.12 -1.90
C TYR A 91 3.39 -2.62 -1.19
N ILE A 92 3.60 -1.87 -0.11
CA ILE A 92 2.56 -1.10 0.58
C ILE A 92 2.59 0.33 0.05
N ILE A 93 1.42 0.89 -0.24
CA ILE A 93 1.26 2.29 -0.64
C ILE A 93 0.13 2.93 0.17
N SER A 94 0.36 4.15 0.64
CA SER A 94 -0.63 4.94 1.37
C SER A 94 -0.68 6.35 0.81
N LEU A 95 -1.82 6.72 0.23
CA LEU A 95 -2.03 7.98 -0.49
C LEU A 95 -3.13 8.78 0.18
N PHE A 96 -2.76 9.98 0.64
CA PHE A 96 -3.69 10.90 1.27
C PHE A 96 -3.74 12.20 0.48
N SER A 97 -4.88 12.87 0.54
CA SER A 97 -5.10 14.18 -0.05
C SER A 97 -5.92 15.02 0.92
N LYS A 98 -5.76 16.33 0.87
CA LYS A 98 -6.49 17.29 1.70
C LYS A 98 -6.76 18.52 0.86
N ASP A 99 -7.83 19.25 1.16
CA ASP A 99 -8.16 20.53 0.53
C ASP A 99 -8.29 20.39 -1.00
N THR A 100 -8.74 19.23 -1.47
CA THR A 100 -8.86 18.96 -2.90
C THR A 100 -10.11 19.63 -3.49
N PRO A 101 -10.04 20.12 -4.74
CA PRO A 101 -11.16 20.83 -5.35
C PRO A 101 -12.34 19.92 -5.71
N SER A 102 -12.11 18.62 -5.90
CA SER A 102 -13.15 17.62 -6.16
C SER A 102 -12.61 16.20 -5.97
N SER A 103 -13.51 15.23 -5.80
CA SER A 103 -13.18 13.80 -5.79
C SER A 103 -12.50 13.38 -7.09
N ASP A 104 -13.02 13.83 -8.24
CA ASP A 104 -12.50 13.43 -9.56
C ASP A 104 -11.06 13.89 -9.78
N TYR A 105 -10.75 15.10 -9.30
CA TYR A 105 -9.38 15.61 -9.33
C TYR A 105 -8.47 14.76 -8.43
N ALA A 106 -8.88 14.53 -7.19
CA ALA A 106 -8.12 13.74 -6.24
C ALA A 106 -7.86 12.32 -6.77
N TYR A 107 -8.90 11.64 -7.28
CA TYR A 107 -8.79 10.27 -7.76
C TYR A 107 -7.82 10.16 -8.94
N LYS A 108 -7.88 11.08 -9.91
CA LYS A 108 -6.94 11.09 -11.04
C LYS A 108 -5.49 11.22 -10.58
N VAL A 109 -5.22 12.11 -9.63
CA VAL A 109 -3.87 12.29 -9.07
C VAL A 109 -3.42 11.03 -8.33
N LEU A 110 -4.27 10.46 -7.48
CA LEU A 110 -3.97 9.24 -6.72
C LEU A 110 -3.69 8.05 -7.64
N GLN A 111 -4.49 7.88 -8.70
CA GLN A 111 -4.31 6.86 -9.73
C GLN A 111 -2.96 7.01 -10.45
N GLN A 112 -2.58 8.24 -10.82
CA GLN A 112 -1.31 8.53 -11.47
C GLN A 112 -0.11 8.23 -10.56
N ILE A 113 -0.19 8.61 -9.28
CA ILE A 113 0.86 8.28 -8.30
C ILE A 113 0.96 6.77 -8.10
N SER A 114 -0.17 6.08 -7.96
CA SER A 114 -0.20 4.61 -7.85
C SER A 114 0.52 3.94 -9.02
N ARG A 115 0.22 4.39 -10.25
CA ARG A 115 0.89 3.90 -11.46
C ARG A 115 2.40 4.22 -11.48
N LEU A 116 2.78 5.43 -11.11
CA LEU A 116 4.19 5.82 -11.05
C LEU A 116 4.99 4.93 -10.09
N VAL A 117 4.44 4.63 -8.92
CA VAL A 117 5.08 3.72 -7.95
C VAL A 117 5.17 2.30 -8.52
N TYR A 118 4.11 1.80 -9.16
CA TYR A 118 4.15 0.49 -9.81
C TYR A 118 5.26 0.40 -10.86
N ASP A 119 5.35 1.39 -11.75
CA ASP A 119 6.36 1.44 -12.79
C ASP A 119 7.79 1.52 -12.19
N ALA A 120 7.96 2.25 -11.09
CA ALA A 120 9.23 2.29 -10.36
C ALA A 120 9.60 0.90 -9.80
N GLN A 121 8.64 0.17 -9.22
CA GLN A 121 8.86 -1.21 -8.74
C GLN A 121 9.20 -2.17 -9.89
N SER A 122 8.59 -1.99 -11.07
CA SER A 122 8.92 -2.77 -12.27
C SER A 122 10.32 -2.48 -12.83
N ALA A 123 10.89 -1.30 -12.53
CA ALA A 123 12.23 -0.91 -12.98
C ALA A 123 13.35 -1.36 -12.03
N ILE A 124 13.01 -1.81 -10.82
CA ILE A 124 13.99 -2.41 -9.90
C ILE A 124 14.56 -3.66 -10.56
N THR A 125 15.89 -3.76 -10.58
CA THR A 125 16.60 -4.94 -11.07
C THR A 125 17.32 -5.56 -9.88
N GLU A 126 16.96 -6.79 -9.53
CA GLU A 126 17.75 -7.60 -8.61
C GLU A 126 18.87 -8.28 -9.41
N MET A 127 20.11 -8.11 -8.96
CA MET A 127 21.27 -8.76 -9.57
C MET A 127 21.84 -9.76 -8.59
N GLU A 128 21.84 -11.03 -8.97
CA GLU A 128 22.60 -12.06 -8.28
C GLU A 128 23.98 -12.17 -8.94
N LEU A 129 25.04 -11.83 -8.21
CA LEU A 129 26.41 -12.03 -8.67
C LEU A 129 26.79 -13.49 -8.42
N VAL A 130 27.28 -14.18 -9.45
CA VAL A 130 27.68 -15.60 -9.35
C VAL A 130 29.18 -15.72 -9.71
N VAL A 131 29.95 -16.40 -8.87
CA VAL A 131 31.37 -16.71 -9.10
C VAL A 131 31.58 -18.22 -9.08
N ASN A 132 32.06 -18.78 -10.19
CA ASN A 132 32.28 -20.23 -10.36
C ASN A 132 31.02 -21.11 -10.15
N GLY A 133 29.83 -20.56 -10.41
CA GLY A 133 28.56 -21.29 -10.28
C GLY A 133 27.90 -21.17 -8.90
N GLU A 134 28.55 -20.50 -7.94
CA GLU A 134 27.99 -20.22 -6.62
C GLU A 134 27.66 -18.72 -6.49
N PRO A 135 26.54 -18.35 -5.83
CA PRO A 135 26.25 -16.97 -5.49
C PRO A 135 27.42 -16.36 -4.72
N LEU A 136 27.86 -15.18 -5.15
CA LEU A 136 28.88 -14.42 -4.45
C LEU A 136 28.26 -13.94 -3.14
N ASP A 137 28.75 -14.50 -2.03
CA ASP A 137 28.36 -14.08 -0.69
C ASP A 137 28.86 -12.65 -0.45
N THR A 138 28.06 -11.67 -0.85
CA THR A 138 28.37 -10.27 -0.60
C THR A 138 27.72 -9.87 0.71
N GLU A 139 28.52 -9.62 1.76
CA GLU A 139 28.08 -8.90 2.96
C GLU A 139 27.59 -7.46 2.68
N ILE A 140 27.57 -7.06 1.39
CA ILE A 140 27.06 -5.79 0.90
C ILE A 140 25.59 -5.99 0.52
N PRO A 141 24.64 -5.39 1.24
CA PRO A 141 23.23 -5.50 0.89
C PRO A 141 22.95 -4.77 -0.44
N PRO A 142 21.92 -5.18 -1.20
CA PRO A 142 21.51 -4.54 -2.44
C PRO A 142 21.09 -3.07 -2.28
#